data_AF-A0A1B1YRL9-F1
#
_entry.id   AF-A0A1B1YRL9-F1
#
_cell.length_a   1.000
_cell.length_b   1.000
_cell.length_c   1.000
_cell.angle_alpha   90.00
_cell.angle_beta   90.00
_cell.angle_gamma   90.00
#
_symmetry.space_group_name_H-M   'P 1'
#
loop_
_entity.id
_entity.type
_entity.pdbx_description
1 polymer ?
#
loop_
_entity_poly.entity_id
_entity_poly.type
_entity_poly.pdbx_seq_one_letter_code
_entity_poly.pdbx_strand_id
1 'polypeptide(L)'
;METIGSISAVCGRVTCVDPNGSTRLLRRGEPVFADDTLIAALDAAATLQLSSGACLQVAPGKLVVLDADVFETEESADDGNLRLADINQVLGWLDSPARRSVA
;
A
#
# COMPACT_ATOMS: atom_id res chain seq x y z
N MET A 1 16.65 -2.80 15.27
CA MET A 1 15.22 -3.07 15.01
C MET A 1 14.46 -1.84 15.45
N GLU A 2 14.07 -1.01 14.50
CA GLU A 2 13.23 0.16 14.74
C GLU A 2 11.77 -0.28 14.70
N THR A 3 10.97 0.14 15.69
CA THR A 3 9.54 -0.19 15.73
C THR A 3 8.79 0.80 14.86
N ILE A 4 8.21 0.34 13.76
CA ILE A 4 7.48 1.19 12.82
C ILE A 4 5.99 1.29 13.17
N GLY A 5 5.50 0.43 14.06
CA GLY A 5 4.10 0.43 14.47
C GLY A 5 3.69 -0.77 15.32
N SER A 6 2.38 -0.95 15.46
CA SER A 6 1.79 -2.08 16.20
C SER A 6 0.53 -2.62 15.53
N ILE A 7 0.21 -3.89 15.78
CA ILE A 7 -0.98 -4.53 15.22
C ILE A 7 -2.25 -4.01 15.94
N SER A 8 -3.08 -3.26 15.23
CA SER A 8 -4.35 -2.76 15.75
C SER A 8 -5.43 -3.85 15.77
N ALA A 9 -5.47 -4.67 14.71
CA ALA A 9 -6.39 -5.80 14.58
C ALA A 9 -5.76 -6.94 13.79
N VAL A 10 -6.09 -8.18 14.16
CA VAL A 10 -5.71 -9.38 13.41
C VAL A 10 -6.89 -10.34 13.37
N CYS A 11 -7.16 -10.89 12.20
CA CYS A 11 -8.13 -11.94 11.95
C CYS A 11 -7.39 -13.11 11.29
N GLY A 12 -7.61 -14.33 11.78
CA GLY A 12 -6.91 -15.52 11.27
C GLY A 12 -5.44 -15.62 11.68
N ARG A 13 -4.64 -16.28 10.84
CA ARG A 13 -3.22 -16.58 11.09
C ARG A 13 -2.31 -15.69 10.23
N VAL A 14 -1.61 -14.77 10.89
CA VAL A 14 -0.61 -13.91 10.26
C VAL A 14 0.73 -14.15 10.91
N THR A 15 1.73 -14.49 10.10
CA THR A 15 3.09 -14.78 10.54
C THR A 15 3.99 -13.62 10.15
N CYS A 16 4.82 -13.17 11.07
CA CYS A 16 5.91 -12.25 10.81
C CYS A 16 7.21 -13.03 10.66
N VAL A 17 8.03 -12.64 9.70
CA VAL A 17 9.38 -13.15 9.50
C VAL A 17 10.35 -11.99 9.66
N ASP A 18 11.17 -12.05 10.70
CA ASP A 18 12.24 -11.08 10.95
C ASP A 18 13.34 -11.21 9.86
N PRO A 19 14.17 -10.17 9.64
CA PRO A 19 15.29 -10.23 8.68
C PRO A 19 16.33 -11.31 9.02
N ASN A 20 16.34 -11.79 10.26
CA ASN A 20 17.17 -12.92 10.70
C ASN A 20 16.57 -14.29 10.34
N GLY A 21 15.40 -14.34 9.68
CA GLY A 21 14.66 -15.55 9.34
C GLY A 21 13.88 -16.16 10.50
N SER A 22 13.80 -15.46 11.64
CA SER A 22 12.96 -15.89 12.76
C SER A 22 11.49 -15.68 12.39
N THR A 23 10.64 -16.65 12.72
CA THR A 23 9.20 -16.56 12.43
C THR A 23 8.40 -16.51 13.72
N ARG A 24 7.44 -15.58 13.79
CA ARG A 24 6.56 -15.42 14.96
C ARG A 24 5.13 -15.12 14.53
N LEU A 25 4.16 -15.58 15.32
CA LEU A 25 2.75 -15.31 15.05
C LEU A 25 2.40 -13.91 15.54
N LEU A 26 1.84 -13.08 14.65
CA LEU A 26 1.39 -11.75 15.01
C LEU A 26 0.07 -11.81 15.76
N ARG A 27 -0.02 -11.00 16.82
CA ARG A 27 -1.20 -10.82 17.65
C ARG A 27 -1.51 -9.35 17.78
N ARG A 28 -2.75 -9.03 18.13
CA ARG A 28 -3.15 -7.66 18.43
C ARG A 28 -2.26 -7.08 19.54
N GLY A 29 -1.75 -5.87 19.31
CA GLY A 29 -0.84 -5.16 20.20
C GLY A 29 0.63 -5.52 20.02
N GLU A 30 0.97 -6.51 19.19
CA GLU A 30 2.38 -6.83 18.93
C GLU A 30 3.06 -5.71 18.14
N PRO A 31 4.31 -5.36 18.50
CA PRO A 31 5.11 -4.43 17.74
C PRO A 31 5.60 -5.07 16.44
N VAL A 32 5.57 -4.29 15.37
CA VAL A 32 6.15 -4.62 14.07
C VAL A 32 7.40 -3.79 13.84
N PHE A 33 8.43 -4.41 13.28
CA PHE A 33 9.71 -3.74 13.05
C PHE A 33 9.93 -3.44 11.56
N ALA A 34 10.78 -2.46 11.29
CA ALA A 34 11.30 -2.29 9.93
C ALA A 34 12.01 -3.57 9.46
N ASP A 35 11.90 -3.86 8.17
CA ASP A 35 12.40 -5.06 7.48
C ASP A 35 11.67 -6.38 7.84
N ASP A 36 10.62 -6.33 8.66
CA ASP A 36 9.79 -7.50 8.93
C ASP A 36 8.94 -7.84 7.69
N THR A 37 8.82 -9.15 7.42
CA THR A 37 7.93 -9.66 6.38
C THR A 37 6.66 -10.23 6.99
N LEU A 38 5.50 -9.65 6.69
CA LEU A 38 4.20 -10.20 7.05
C LEU A 38 3.71 -11.18 6.00
N ILE A 39 3.25 -12.34 6.47
CA ILE A 39 2.67 -13.40 5.67
C ILE A 39 1.28 -13.68 6.22
N ALA A 40 0.25 -13.21 5.52
CA ALA A 40 -1.14 -13.51 5.84
C ALA A 40 -1.57 -14.81 5.15
N ALA A 41 -2.17 -15.73 5.91
CA ALA A 41 -2.83 -16.90 5.32
C ALA A 41 -4.02 -16.49 4.42
N LEU A 42 -4.52 -17.43 3.60
CA LEU A 42 -5.64 -17.19 2.66
C LEU A 42 -6.95 -16.73 3.33
N ASP A 43 -7.11 -16.93 4.63
CA ASP A 43 -8.28 -16.52 5.41
C ASP A 43 -7.90 -15.52 6.53
N ALA A 44 -6.72 -14.89 6.42
CA ALA A 44 -6.21 -14.00 7.44
C ALA A 44 -6.11 -12.55 6.96
N ALA A 45 -6.43 -11.61 7.83
CA ALA A 45 -6.25 -10.19 7.57
C ALA A 45 -5.62 -9.52 8.79
N ALA A 46 -4.81 -8.49 8.56
CA ALA A 46 -4.25 -7.69 9.65
C ALA A 46 -4.34 -6.21 9.33
N THR A 47 -4.57 -5.42 10.37
CA THR A 47 -4.51 -3.96 10.33
C THR A 47 -3.40 -3.51 11.26
N LEU A 48 -2.41 -2.84 10.68
CA LEU A 48 -1.26 -2.28 11.37
C LEU A 48 -1.49 -0.78 11.54
N GLN A 49 -1.26 -0.29 12.74
CA GLN A 49 -1.18 1.14 13.03
C GLN A 49 0.30 1.52 13.04
N LEU A 50 0.72 2.32 12.06
CA LEU A 50 2.07 2.84 11.97
C LEU A 50 2.27 3.99 12.96
N SER A 51 3.50 4.19 13.40
CA SER A 51 3.90 5.28 14.29
C SER A 51 3.73 6.66 13.65
N SER A 52 3.72 6.73 12.31
CA SER A 52 3.35 7.92 11.53
C SER A 52 1.87 8.29 11.64
N GLY A 53 1.01 7.37 12.10
CA GLY A 53 -0.44 7.54 12.14
C GLY A 53 -1.17 6.92 10.94
N ALA A 54 -0.44 6.45 9.93
CA ALA A 54 -1.00 5.70 8.82
C ALA A 54 -1.50 4.30 9.24
N CYS A 55 -2.49 3.79 8.52
CA CYS A 55 -3.07 2.46 8.72
C CYS A 55 -2.74 1.57 7.53
N LEU A 56 -2.00 0.49 7.75
CA LEU A 56 -1.67 -0.48 6.70
C LEU A 56 -2.55 -1.72 6.87
N GLN A 57 -3.32 -2.06 5.83
CA GLN A 57 -4.19 -3.23 5.82
C GLN A 57 -3.61 -4.33 4.93
N VAL A 58 -3.38 -5.50 5.52
CA VAL A 58 -2.91 -6.70 4.82
C VAL A 58 -4.11 -7.56 4.45
N ALA A 59 -4.33 -7.73 3.16
CA ALA A 59 -5.39 -8.58 2.63
C ALA A 59 -5.04 -10.08 2.75
N PRO A 60 -6.05 -10.97 2.77
CA PRO A 60 -5.84 -12.42 2.81
C PRO A 60 -4.99 -12.95 1.66
N GLY A 61 -4.09 -13.88 2.01
CA GLY A 61 -3.15 -14.51 1.08
C GLY A 61 -2.07 -13.57 0.53
N LYS A 62 -1.90 -12.37 1.11
CA LYS A 62 -0.84 -11.44 0.73
C LYS A 62 0.39 -11.57 1.61
N LEU A 63 1.52 -11.26 0.99
CA LEU A 63 2.80 -11.08 1.65
C LEU A 63 3.20 -9.61 1.50
N VAL A 64 3.60 -8.98 2.59
CA VAL A 64 3.98 -7.57 2.64
C VAL A 64 5.32 -7.48 3.35
N VAL A 65 6.28 -6.82 2.73
CA VAL A 65 7.58 -6.49 3.33
C VAL A 65 7.49 -5.07 3.87
N LEU A 66 7.85 -4.87 5.13
CA LEU A 66 7.83 -3.57 5.79
C LEU A 66 9.13 -2.81 5.52
N ASP A 67 9.26 -2.29 4.31
CA ASP A 67 10.38 -1.44 3.91
C ASP A 67 10.06 0.05 4.10
N ALA A 68 11.07 0.91 4.08
CA ALA A 68 10.99 2.37 4.10
C ALA A 68 9.88 2.90 3.18
N ASP A 69 9.80 2.37 1.96
CA ASP A 69 8.78 2.76 0.97
C ASP A 69 7.33 2.51 1.45
N VAL A 70 7.11 1.51 2.30
CA VAL A 70 5.78 1.08 2.77
C VAL A 70 5.29 1.91 3.96
N PHE A 71 6.18 2.40 4.83
CA PHE A 71 5.80 3.19 6.01
C PHE A 71 6.11 4.70 5.89
N GLU A 72 6.97 5.10 4.95
CA GLU A 72 7.22 6.51 4.59
C GLU A 72 6.24 7.04 3.54
N THR A 73 5.25 6.25 3.11
CA THR A 73 4.15 6.71 2.25
C THR A 73 3.14 7.58 3.03
N GLU A 74 3.65 8.61 3.71
CA GLU A 74 2.86 9.81 3.91
C GLU A 74 2.88 10.57 2.59
N GLU A 75 1.67 10.87 2.07
CA GLU A 75 1.45 11.86 1.02
C GLU A 75 1.59 11.39 -0.43
N SER A 76 0.74 10.44 -0.85
CA SER A 76 -0.06 10.55 -2.09
C SER A 76 -0.94 9.31 -2.23
N ALA A 77 -1.96 9.17 -1.36
CA ALA A 77 -3.22 8.67 -1.90
C ALA A 77 -3.73 9.74 -2.87
N ASP A 78 -3.14 9.79 -4.06
CA ASP A 78 -3.75 10.37 -5.24
C ASP A 78 -4.96 9.46 -5.51
N ASP A 79 -6.02 9.73 -4.75
CA ASP A 79 -7.37 9.28 -5.01
C ASP A 79 -7.59 9.68 -6.46
N GLY A 80 -7.50 8.71 -7.38
CA GLY A 80 -7.40 8.86 -8.84
C GLY A 80 -8.62 9.54 -9.44
N ASN A 81 -8.89 10.74 -8.97
CA ASN A 81 -9.96 11.62 -9.30
C ASN A 81 -9.41 12.44 -10.44
N LEU A 82 -9.37 11.82 -11.63
CA LEU A 82 -9.34 12.54 -12.88
C LEU A 82 -10.49 13.54 -12.79
N ARG A 83 -10.18 14.81 -12.50
CA ARG A 83 -11.18 15.86 -12.48
C ARG A 83 -11.80 15.85 -13.87
N LEU A 84 -13.13 16.00 -13.97
CA LEU A 84 -13.82 16.09 -15.26
C LEU A 84 -13.24 17.20 -16.19
N ALA A 85 -12.45 18.14 -15.63
CA ALA A 85 -11.68 19.12 -16.36
C ALA A 85 -10.59 18.52 -17.28
N ASP A 86 -9.93 17.43 -16.87
CA ASP A 86 -8.81 16.81 -17.62
C ASP A 86 -9.30 16.04 -18.87
N ILE A 87 -10.50 15.45 -18.81
CA ILE A 87 -11.10 14.73 -19.96
C ILE A 87 -11.36 15.69 -21.13
N ASN A 88 -11.69 16.95 -20.84
CA ASN A 88 -12.02 17.92 -21.87
C ASN A 88 -10.79 18.39 -22.68
N GLN A 89 -9.57 18.11 -22.21
CA GLN A 89 -8.34 18.47 -22.91
C GLN A 89 -7.93 17.42 -23.97
N VAL A 90 -8.27 16.15 -23.75
CA VAL A 90 -7.97 15.04 -24.68
C VAL A 90 -8.86 15.09 -25.91
N LEU A 91 -10.12 15.50 -25.76
CA LEU A 91 -11.07 15.61 -26.89
C LEU A 91 -10.81 16.83 -27.79
N GLY A 92 -10.03 17.82 -27.34
CA GLY A 92 -9.65 18.98 -28.16
C GLY A 92 -8.65 18.67 -29.28
N TRP A 93 -7.97 17.53 -29.25
CA TRP A 93 -7.03 17.10 -30.31
C TRP A 93 -7.70 16.39 -31.50
N LEU A 94 -8.97 15.98 -31.37
CA LEU A 94 -9.70 15.30 -32.45
C LEU A 94 -10.38 16.28 -33.43
N ASP A 95 -10.40 17.59 -33.15
CA ASP A 95 -11.02 18.62 -33.99
C ASP A 95 -10.00 19.56 -34.65
N SER A 96 -8.92 19.01 -35.22
CA SER A 96 -8.04 19.77 -36.11
C SER A 96 -8.25 19.35 -37.57
N PRO A 97 -9.07 20.08 -38.37
CA PRO A 97 -9.11 19.92 -39.81
C PRO A 97 -7.89 20.61 -40.44
N ALA A 98 -6.70 20.07 -40.23
CA ALA A 98 -5.47 20.54 -40.87
C ALA A 98 -4.77 19.39 -41.60
N ARG A 99 -5.46 18.78 -42.56
CA ARG A 99 -4.81 18.00 -43.61
C ARG A 99 -5.41 18.32 -44.98
N ARG A 100 -4.54 18.91 -45.81
CA ARG A 100 -4.48 18.93 -47.28
C ARG A 100 -4.87 20.23 -47.96
N SER A 101 -3.85 20.93 -48.45
CA SER A 101 -3.66 21.05 -49.89
C SER A 101 -2.21 21.46 -50.19
N VAL A 102 -1.44 20.49 -50.69
CA VAL A 102 -0.31 20.71 -51.58
C VAL A 102 -0.91 20.93 -52.96
N ALA A 103 -0.64 22.09 -53.55
CA ALA A 103 -0.61 22.34 -54.99
C ALA A 103 0.17 23.64 -55.22
#